data_AF-A0A7Y9MML0-F1
#
_entry.id   AF-A0A7Y9MML0-F1
#
_cell.length_a   1.000
_cell.length_b   1.000
_cell.length_c   1.000
_cell.angle_alpha   90.00
_cell.angle_beta   90.00
_cell.angle_gamma   90.00
#
_symmetry.space_group_name_H-M   'P 1'
#
loop_
_entity.id
_entity.type
_entity.pdbx_description
1 polymer ?
#
loop_
_entity_poly.entity_id
_entity_poly.type
_entity_poly.pdbx_seq_one_letter_code
_entity_poly.pdbx_strand_id
1 'polypeptide(L)' 'MDHFEGVVLDYLRADRALFVNSQCCIQLNEGANPDTSGPHWYCDAVAVSFKERVGYLCEITYAARVPRSWLG' A
#
# COMPACT_ATOMS: atom_id res chain seq x y z
N MET A 1 -3.80 -3.60 -12.53
CA MET A 1 -3.85 -2.33 -11.79
C MET A 1 -4.82 -1.40 -12.48
N ASP A 2 -5.63 -0.73 -11.68
CA ASP A 2 -6.42 0.43 -12.11
C ASP A 2 -5.48 1.53 -12.64
N HIS A 3 -5.93 2.32 -13.62
CA HIS A 3 -5.20 3.48 -14.11
C HIS A 3 -4.80 4.43 -12.96
N PHE A 4 -5.69 4.65 -11.99
CA PHE A 4 -5.41 5.55 -10.87
C PHE A 4 -4.43 4.96 -9.85
N GLU A 5 -4.49 3.65 -9.60
CA GLU A 5 -3.51 2.91 -8.79
C GLU A 5 -2.10 3.09 -9.35
N GLY A 6 -1.94 2.96 -10.67
CA GLY A 6 -0.67 3.19 -11.35
C GLY A 6 -0.11 4.60 -11.14
N VAL A 7 -0.95 5.63 -11.28
CA VAL A 7 -0.53 7.04 -11.07
C VAL A 7 -0.04 7.28 -9.65
N VAL A 8 -0.72 6.73 -8.65
CA VAL A 8 -0.30 6.87 -7.24
C VAL A 8 1.02 6.15 -6.99
N LEU A 9 1.19 4.95 -7.54
CA LEU A 9 2.45 4.20 -7.42
C LEU A 9 3.61 4.93 -8.09
N ASP A 10 3.40 5.54 -9.26
CA ASP A 10 4.42 6.32 -9.94
C ASP A 10 4.80 7.57 -9.13
N TYR A 11 3.82 8.25 -8.51
CA TYR A 11 4.07 9.35 -7.60
C TYR A 11 4.92 8.92 -6.39
N LEU A 12 4.57 7.81 -5.73
CA LEU A 12 5.32 7.30 -4.59
C LEU A 12 6.75 6.90 -5.00
N ARG A 13 6.92 6.25 -6.16
CA ARG A 13 8.22 5.82 -6.69
C ARG A 13 9.10 6.98 -7.16
N ALA A 14 8.53 8.16 -7.42
CA ALA A 14 9.30 9.34 -7.77
C ALA A 14 10.22 9.80 -6.63
N ASP A 15 9.84 9.54 -5.37
CA ASP A 15 10.72 9.73 -4.23
C ASP A 15 11.66 8.52 -4.07
N ARG A 16 12.95 8.72 -4.38
CA ARG A 16 13.98 7.68 -4.28
C ARG A 16 14.33 7.28 -2.84
N ALA A 17 13.86 8.02 -1.83
CA ALA A 17 13.97 7.64 -0.43
C ALA A 17 12.86 6.66 0.00
N LEU A 18 11.88 6.39 -0.87
CA LEU A 18 10.83 5.39 -0.66
C LEU A 18 11.14 4.09 -1.40
N PHE A 19 11.01 2.98 -0.69
CA PHE A 19 10.83 1.67 -1.31
C PHE A 19 9.33 1.37 -1.39
N VAL A 20 8.84 0.97 -2.56
CA VAL A 20 7.41 0.71 -2.80
C VAL A 20 7.21 -0.72 -3.27
N ASN A 21 6.49 -1.52 -2.48
CA ASN A 21 6.02 -2.86 -2.84
C ASN A 21 4.51 -2.81 -3.12
N SER A 22 4.12 -2.97 -4.39
CA SER A 22 2.71 -2.92 -4.81
C SER A 22 2.04 -4.28 -4.67
N GLN A 23 0.73 -4.29 -4.38
CA GLN A 23 -0.10 -5.49 -4.21
C GLN A 23 0.49 -6.46 -3.19
N CYS A 24 0.72 -5.94 -1.98
CA CYS A 24 1.48 -6.65 -0.96
C CYS A 24 0.56 -7.45 -0.04
N CYS A 25 0.85 -8.75 0.11
CA CYS A 25 0.29 -9.58 1.17
C CYS A 25 1.20 -9.55 2.39
N ILE A 26 0.65 -9.13 3.53
CA ILE A 26 1.33 -9.14 4.82
C ILE A 26 0.82 -10.33 5.60
N GLN A 27 1.72 -11.29 5.85
CA GLN A 27 1.44 -12.51 6.60
C GLN A 27 2.12 -12.46 7.94
N LEU A 28 1.37 -12.80 8.99
CA LEU A 28 1.88 -12.82 10.36
C LEU A 28 2.48 -14.18 10.73
N ASN A 29 1.97 -15.25 10.12
CA ASN A 29 2.48 -16.59 10.31
C ASN A 29 3.56 -16.89 9.29
N GLU A 30 4.58 -17.66 9.69
CA GLU A 30 5.57 -18.19 8.75
C GLU A 30 4.90 -19.13 7.75
N GLY A 31 5.17 -18.91 6.46
CA GLY A 31 4.54 -19.64 5.37
C GLY A 31 5.08 -19.18 4.01
N ALA A 32 4.73 -19.90 2.95
CA ALA A 32 5.10 -19.51 1.60
C ALA A 32 4.19 -18.37 1.11
N ASN A 33 4.74 -17.22 0.74
CA ASN A 33 3.93 -16.09 0.28
C ASN A 33 3.34 -16.31 -1.14
N PRO A 34 1.99 -16.26 -1.34
CA PRO A 34 0.99 -15.96 -0.33
C PRO A 34 0.41 -17.21 0.37
N ASP A 35 0.56 -17.30 1.69
CA ASP A 35 -0.18 -18.20 2.57
C ASP A 35 -1.43 -17.51 3.14
N THR A 36 -2.61 -18.04 2.83
CA THR A 36 -3.91 -17.52 3.31
C THR A 36 -4.51 -18.33 4.45
N SER A 37 -3.79 -19.31 5.00
CA SER A 37 -4.29 -20.22 6.04
C SER A 37 -4.37 -19.58 7.44
N GLY A 38 -3.66 -18.47 7.65
CA GLY A 38 -3.63 -17.71 8.90
C GLY A 38 -3.97 -16.22 8.71
N PRO A 39 -3.83 -15.40 9.78
CA PRO A 39 -4.03 -13.96 9.71
C PRO A 39 -3.13 -13.32 8.66
N HIS A 40 -3.77 -12.66 7.69
CA HIS A 40 -3.09 -11.94 6.62
C HIS A 40 -3.86 -10.68 6.27
N TRP A 41 -3.17 -9.70 5.72
CA TRP A 41 -3.74 -8.44 5.23
C TRP A 41 -3.22 -8.15 3.83
N TYR A 42 -4.10 -7.71 2.94
CA TYR A 42 -3.72 -7.20 1.63
C TYR A 42 -3.80 -5.69 1.64
N CYS A 43 -2.85 -5.04 0.98
CA CYS A 43 -2.89 -3.61 0.70
C CYS A 43 -2.41 -3.36 -0.73
N ASP A 44 -2.87 -2.26 -1.32
CA ASP A 44 -2.51 -1.88 -2.68
C ASP A 44 -1.02 -1.52 -2.78
N ALA A 45 -0.45 -0.94 -1.72
CA ALA A 45 1.00 -0.76 -1.61
C ALA A 45 1.51 -0.72 -0.17
N VAL A 46 2.75 -1.15 0.01
CA VAL A 46 3.58 -0.83 1.18
C VAL A 46 4.65 0.16 0.74
N ALA A 47 4.66 1.34 1.34
CA ALA A 47 5.71 2.34 1.15
C ALA A 47 6.59 2.43 2.39
N VAL A 48 7.89 2.20 2.24
CA VAL A 48 8.87 2.27 3.33
C VAL A 48 9.76 3.48 3.13
N SER A 49 9.69 4.44 4.04
CA SER A 49 10.55 5.62 4.04
C SER A 49 11.82 5.36 4.84
N PHE A 50 12.96 5.38 4.17
CA PHE A 50 14.26 5.30 4.84
C PHE A 50 14.62 6.58 5.59
N LYS A 51 14.08 7.73 5.15
CA LYS A 51 14.28 9.03 5.78
C LYS A 51 13.53 9.13 7.11
N GLU A 52 12.24 8.81 7.09
CA GLU A 52 11.36 8.94 8.27
C GLU A 52 11.39 7.68 9.15
N ARG A 53 11.98 6.57 8.67
CA ARG A 53 12.04 5.26 9.34
C ARG A 53 10.66 4.71 9.69
N VAL A 54 9.71 4.86 8.76
CA VAL A 54 8.31 4.45 8.91
C VAL A 54 7.87 3.66 7.67
N GLY A 55 7.04 2.65 7.89
CA GLY A 55 6.28 1.96 6.84
C GLY A 55 4.83 2.43 6.82
N TYR A 56 4.31 2.67 5.63
CA TYR A 56 2.91 3.04 5.37
C TYR A 56 2.22 1.89 4.65
N LEU A 57 1.06 1.49 5.15
CA LEU A 57 0.13 0.58 4.47
C LEU A 57 -0.87 1.44 3.69
N CYS A 58 -0.89 1.29 2.37
CA CYS A 58 -1.65 2.14 1.48
C CYS A 58 -2.83 1.39 0.86
N GLU A 59 -4.02 1.94 1.04
CA GLU A 59 -5.22 1.62 0.27
C GLU A 59 -5.44 2.76 -0.74
N ILE A 60 -5.46 2.43 -2.03
CA ILE A 60 -5.57 3.37 -3.13
C ILE A 60 -6.97 3.24 -3.71
N THR A 61 -7.78 4.26 -3.49
CA THR A 61 -9.14 4.30 -4.03
C THR A 61 -9.38 5.59 -4.80
N TYR A 62 -10.16 5.49 -5.88
CA TYR A 62 -10.66 6.64 -6.61
C TYR A 62 -12.04 7.02 -6.10
N ALA A 63 -12.19 8.26 -5.61
CA ALA A 63 -13.48 8.78 -5.17
C ALA A 63 -13.83 10.04 -5.98
N ALA A 64 -14.89 9.97 -6.80
CA ALA A 64 -15.42 11.13 -7.53
C ALA A 64 -16.00 12.22 -6.58
N ARG A 65 -16.28 11.85 -5.33
CA ARG A 65 -16.66 12.75 -4.24
C ARG A 65 -15.99 12.25 -2.96
N VAL A 66 -15.33 13.14 -2.22
CA VAL A 66 -14.72 12.77 -0.93
C VAL A 66 -15.84 12.36 0.04
N PRO A 67 -15.83 11.13 0.60
CA PRO A 67 -16.84 10.74 1.57
C PRO A 67 -16.67 11.58 2.82
N ARG A 68 -17.79 12.11 3.33
CA ARG A 68 -17.83 13.03 4.48
C ARG A 68 -17.11 12.51 5.72
N SER A 69 -16.97 11.20 5.87
CA SER A 69 -16.28 10.54 6.99
C SER A 69 -14.75 10.68 6.97
N TRP A 70 -14.14 11.13 5.86
CA TRP A 70 -12.69 11.27 5.71
C TRP A 70 -12.19 12.71 5.87
N LEU A 71 -13.09 13.68 6.04
CA LEU A 71 -12.79 15.11 6.24
C LEU A 71 -12.70 15.46 7.74
N GLY A 72 -11.90 14.69 8.48
CA GLY A 72 -11.62 14.95 9.90
C GLY A 72 -10.92 16.28 10.13
#